data_AF-A0A7V5VKQ6-F1
#
_entry.id   AF-A0A7V5VKQ6-F1
#
_cell.length_a   1.000
_cell.length_b   1.000
_cell.length_c   1.000
_cell.angle_alpha   90.00
_cell.angle_beta   90.00
_cell.angle_gamma   90.00
#
_symmetry.space_group_name_H-M   'P 1'
#
loop_
_entity.id
_entity.type
_entity.pdbx_description
1 polymer ?
#
loop_
_entity_poly.entity_id
_entity_poly.type
_entity_poly.pdbx_seq_one_letter_code
_entity_poly.pdbx_strand_id
1 'polypeptide(L)'
;AEGGTATLRNAALSTSGSTEQYVEIDGVRYAHIIDPRTGLGLTRLVLARVRARDGITADSLATAAAVLGEPDAKRLERLYKGAQVSVVSSD
;
A
#
# COMPACT_ATOMS: atom_id res chain seq x y z
N ALA A 1 -1.75 9.79 -10.96
CA ALA A 1 -2.27 10.21 -9.64
C ALA A 1 -1.51 11.47 -9.25
N GLU A 2 -2.20 12.62 -9.20
CA GLU A 2 -1.56 13.89 -8.83
C GLU A 2 -0.98 13.81 -7.42
N GLY A 3 0.25 14.30 -7.27
CA GLY A 3 0.92 14.37 -5.97
C GLY A 3 0.14 15.27 -5.02
N GLY A 4 -0.25 14.73 -3.87
CA GLY A 4 -0.88 15.48 -2.78
C GLY A 4 0.14 15.83 -1.70
N THR A 5 -0.09 16.93 -0.99
CA THR A 5 0.65 17.27 0.23
C THR A 5 -0.14 16.84 1.46
N ALA A 6 0.55 16.40 2.52
CA ALA A 6 -0.07 16.03 3.78
C ALA A 6 0.66 16.70 4.94
N THR A 7 -0.08 17.46 5.76
CA THR A 7 0.43 18.05 6.99
C THR A 7 0.25 17.07 8.14
N LEU A 8 1.33 16.76 8.86
CA LEU A 8 1.32 15.81 9.98
C LEU A 8 1.59 16.53 11.31
N ARG A 9 0.91 16.08 12.36
CA ARG A 9 1.20 16.42 13.76
C ARG A 9 0.92 15.20 14.61
N ASN A 10 1.91 14.71 15.34
CA ASN A 10 1.81 13.48 16.15
C ASN A 10 1.23 12.30 15.36
N ALA A 11 1.68 12.14 14.11
CA ALA A 11 1.20 11.15 13.17
C ALA A 11 2.33 10.74 12.22
N ALA A 12 2.20 9.56 11.62
CA ALA A 12 3.08 9.06 10.58
C ALA A 12 2.28 8.81 9.28
N LEU A 13 2.98 8.85 8.16
CA LEU A 13 2.47 8.55 6.84
C LEU A 13 3.45 7.58 6.17
N SER A 14 2.96 6.43 5.71
CA SER A 14 3.74 5.52 4.86
C SER A 14 3.04 5.32 3.52
N THR A 15 3.83 5.05 2.50
CA THR A 15 3.38 4.77 1.14
C THR A 15 4.05 3.49 0.66
N SER A 16 3.26 2.55 0.15
CA SER A 16 3.74 1.30 -0.43
C SER A 16 3.12 1.12 -1.81
N GLY A 17 3.91 0.72 -2.79
CA GLY A 17 3.42 0.54 -4.14
C GLY A 17 4.29 -0.39 -4.98
N SER A 18 3.75 -0.83 -6.10
CA SER A 18 4.43 -1.73 -7.05
C SER A 18 5.18 -0.97 -8.17
N THR A 19 5.17 0.37 -8.14
CA THR A 19 5.74 1.23 -9.20
C THR A 19 7.26 1.41 -9.12
N GLU A 20 7.87 1.29 -7.93
CA GLU A 20 9.28 1.67 -7.74
C GLU A 20 10.26 0.50 -7.87
N GLN A 21 10.05 -0.59 -7.12
CA GLN A 21 10.97 -1.74 -7.09
C GLN A 21 10.30 -3.01 -7.60
N TYR A 22 10.87 -3.59 -8.66
CA TYR A 22 10.36 -4.75 -9.38
C TYR A 22 11.44 -5.41 -10.23
N VAL A 23 11.15 -6.63 -10.67
CA VAL A 23 11.90 -7.35 -11.72
C VAL A 23 10.95 -7.71 -12.86
N GLU A 24 11.48 -7.89 -14.06
CA GLU A 24 10.72 -8.40 -15.22
C GLU A 24 11.21 -9.79 -15.57
N ILE A 25 10.29 -10.74 -15.68
CA ILE A 25 10.56 -12.14 -16.01
C ILE A 25 9.55 -12.54 -17.08
N ASP A 26 10.04 -12.98 -18.24
CA ASP A 26 9.22 -13.38 -19.39
C ASP A 26 8.15 -12.33 -19.80
N GLY A 27 8.53 -11.05 -19.74
CA GLY A 27 7.66 -9.92 -20.07
C GLY A 27 6.61 -9.57 -19.01
N VAL A 28 6.64 -10.22 -17.84
CA VAL A 28 5.76 -9.92 -16.71
C VAL A 28 6.55 -9.23 -15.60
N ARG A 29 6.02 -8.11 -15.13
CA ARG A 29 6.57 -7.33 -14.02
C ARG A 29 6.13 -7.90 -12.68
N TYR A 30 7.09 -8.16 -11.79
CA TYR A 30 6.87 -8.63 -10.42
C TYR A 30 7.46 -7.63 -9.42
N ALA A 31 6.62 -6.97 -8.63
CA ALA A 31 7.06 -6.03 -7.61
C ALA A 31 7.72 -6.73 -6.40
N HIS A 32 8.52 -5.98 -5.65
CA HIS A 32 9.11 -6.44 -4.37
C HIS A 32 8.06 -6.70 -3.26
N ILE A 33 6.85 -6.15 -3.40
CA ILE A 33 5.73 -6.47 -2.51
C ILE A 33 5.19 -7.83 -2.93
N ILE A 34 5.32 -8.82 -2.05
CA ILE A 34 4.90 -10.21 -2.31
C ILE A 34 3.46 -10.41 -1.85
N ASP A 35 2.64 -11.01 -2.70
CA ASP A 35 1.34 -11.54 -2.30
C ASP A 35 1.55 -12.90 -1.60
N PRO A 36 1.28 -13.00 -0.29
CA PRO A 36 1.48 -14.24 0.46
C PRO A 36 0.58 -15.40 0.00
N ARG A 37 -0.50 -15.12 -0.75
CA ARG A 37 -1.39 -16.16 -1.29
C ARG A 37 -0.77 -16.90 -2.47
N THR A 38 0.13 -16.26 -3.21
CA THR A 38 0.76 -16.80 -4.42
C THR A 38 2.26 -17.01 -4.27
N GLY A 39 2.90 -16.31 -3.32
CA GLY A 39 4.36 -16.28 -3.17
C GLY A 39 5.05 -15.42 -4.23
N LEU A 40 4.30 -14.69 -5.06
CA LEU A 40 4.82 -13.89 -6.16
C LEU A 40 4.69 -12.39 -5.87
N GLY A 41 5.58 -11.61 -6.50
CA GLY A 41 5.47 -10.16 -6.52
C GLY A 41 4.16 -9.69 -7.16
N LEU A 42 3.59 -8.58 -6.66
CA LEU A 42 2.42 -7.97 -7.27
C LEU A 42 2.71 -7.59 -8.73
N THR A 43 1.82 -7.98 -9.64
CA THR A 43 1.93 -7.70 -11.08
C THR A 43 1.10 -6.50 -11.53
N ARG A 44 0.08 -6.11 -10.75
CA ARG A 44 -0.72 -4.91 -10.98
C ARG A 44 -0.01 -3.66 -10.48
N LEU A 45 -0.32 -2.50 -11.07
CA LEU A 45 0.12 -1.21 -10.53
C LEU A 45 -0.79 -0.82 -9.36
N VAL A 46 -0.17 -0.57 -8.21
CA VAL A 46 -0.88 -0.16 -6.99
C VAL A 46 -0.02 0.83 -6.21
N LEU A 47 -0.69 1.80 -5.59
CA LEU A 47 -0.11 2.75 -4.64
C LEU A 47 -1.06 2.89 -3.45
N ALA A 48 -0.63 2.40 -2.30
CA ALA A 48 -1.34 2.52 -1.03
C ALA A 48 -0.65 3.57 -0.15
N ARG A 49 -1.45 4.43 0.49
CA ARG A 49 -1.00 5.43 1.46
C ARG A 49 -1.76 5.24 2.75
N VAL A 50 -1.05 5.20 3.86
CA VAL A 50 -1.65 5.06 5.18
C VAL A 50 -1.11 6.13 6.13
N ARG A 51 -2.03 6.89 6.73
CA ARG A 51 -1.75 7.78 7.86
C ARG A 51 -2.17 7.09 9.14
N ALA A 52 -1.30 7.07 10.15
CA ALA A 52 -1.57 6.50 11.47
C ALA A 52 -0.88 7.29 12.59
N ARG A 53 -1.05 6.86 13.85
CA ARG A 53 -0.43 7.51 15.02
C ARG A 53 1.09 7.32 15.09
N ASP A 54 1.58 6.19 14.58
CA ASP A 54 3.00 5.81 14.60
C ASP A 54 3.43 5.16 13.28
N GLY A 55 4.75 5.16 13.06
CA GLY A 55 5.35 4.69 11.80
C GLY A 55 5.17 3.19 11.58
N ILE A 56 5.24 2.38 12.64
CA ILE A 56 5.09 0.92 12.54
C ILE A 56 3.70 0.57 12.01
N THR A 57 2.66 1.20 12.56
CA THR A 57 1.29 1.01 12.13
C THR A 57 1.09 1.53 10.70
N ALA A 58 1.57 2.73 10.38
CA ALA A 58 1.43 3.28 9.04
C ALA A 58 2.09 2.38 7.99
N ASP A 59 3.31 1.93 8.24
CA ASP A 59 4.12 1.17 7.28
C ASP A 59 3.58 -0.25 7.05
N SER A 60 3.27 -0.96 8.14
CA SER A 60 2.71 -2.31 8.06
C SER A 60 1.38 -2.31 7.30
N LEU A 61 0.53 -1.32 7.57
CA LEU A 61 -0.78 -1.21 6.92
C LEU A 61 -0.68 -0.74 5.47
N ALA A 62 0.30 0.09 5.10
CA ALA A 62 0.50 0.49 3.71
C ALA A 62 0.87 -0.72 2.84
N THR A 63 1.76 -1.58 3.32
CA THR A 63 2.12 -2.83 2.63
C THR A 63 0.92 -3.78 2.54
N ALA A 64 0.19 -3.98 3.66
CA ALA A 64 -1.01 -4.81 3.66
C ALA A 64 -2.10 -4.28 2.71
N ALA A 65 -2.33 -2.96 2.69
CA ALA A 65 -3.29 -2.32 1.80
C ALA A 65 -2.89 -2.46 0.33
N ALA A 66 -1.60 -2.38 0.00
CA ALA A 66 -1.11 -2.61 -1.35
C ALA A 66 -1.40 -4.05 -1.83
N VAL A 67 -1.23 -5.05 -0.95
CA VAL A 67 -1.56 -6.46 -1.26
C VAL A 67 -3.06 -6.67 -1.41
N LEU A 68 -3.87 -6.12 -0.50
CA LEU A 68 -5.33 -6.28 -0.49
C LEU A 68 -6.03 -5.59 -1.67
N GLY A 69 -5.57 -4.39 -2.05
CA GLY A 69 -6.30 -3.55 -3.01
C GLY A 69 -7.61 -2.98 -2.43
N GLU A 70 -8.29 -2.15 -3.21
CA GLU A 70 -9.68 -1.74 -2.90
C GLU A 70 -10.67 -2.83 -3.35
N PRO A 71 -11.78 -3.06 -2.62
CA PRO A 71 -12.25 -2.34 -1.42
C PRO A 71 -11.72 -2.91 -0.08
N ASP A 72 -11.02 -4.05 -0.08
CA ASP A 72 -10.66 -4.75 1.15
C ASP A 72 -9.70 -3.96 2.06
N ALA A 73 -8.83 -3.13 1.48
CA ALA A 73 -7.97 -2.22 2.23
C ALA A 73 -8.76 -1.27 3.16
N LYS A 74 -9.99 -0.87 2.80
CA LYS A 74 -10.83 -0.02 3.66
C LYS A 74 -11.28 -0.71 4.94
N ARG A 75 -11.26 -2.05 4.99
CA ARG A 75 -11.58 -2.79 6.22
C ARG A 75 -10.54 -2.54 7.32
N LEU A 76 -9.30 -2.18 6.96
CA LEU A 76 -8.23 -1.88 7.90
C LEU A 76 -8.55 -0.68 8.80
N GLU A 77 -9.25 0.34 8.28
CA GLU A 77 -9.64 1.52 9.08
C GLU A 77 -10.55 1.14 10.26
N ARG A 78 -11.35 0.07 10.12
CA ARG A 78 -12.22 -0.44 11.21
C ARG A 78 -11.45 -1.23 12.26
N LEU A 79 -10.40 -1.95 11.85
CA LEU A 79 -9.57 -2.77 12.74
C LEU A 79 -8.52 -1.92 13.47
N TYR A 80 -8.02 -0.87 12.83
CA TYR A 80 -6.97 0.01 13.33
C TYR A 80 -7.49 1.43 13.49
N LYS A 81 -8.17 1.69 14.62
CA LYS A 81 -8.77 3.00 14.90
C LYS A 81 -7.74 4.13 14.79
N GLY A 82 -8.08 5.16 14.01
CA GLY A 82 -7.22 6.31 13.75
C GLY A 82 -6.29 6.14 12.54
N ALA A 83 -6.31 4.98 11.87
CA ALA A 83 -5.69 4.81 10.57
C ALA A 83 -6.61 5.36 9.47
N GLN A 84 -6.02 5.96 8.44
CA GLN A 84 -6.69 6.40 7.21
C GLN A 84 -5.96 5.76 6.03
N VAL A 85 -6.69 5.06 5.17
CA VAL A 85 -6.13 4.25 4.08
C VAL A 85 -6.67 4.76 2.74
N SER A 86 -5.79 4.98 1.77
CA SER A 86 -6.13 5.29 0.38
C SER A 86 -5.34 4.37 -0.53
N VAL A 87 -6.00 3.73 -1.49
CA VAL A 87 -5.36 2.90 -2.51
C VAL A 87 -5.74 3.44 -3.88
N VAL A 88 -4.78 3.44 -4.81
CA VAL A 88 -5.01 3.70 -6.22
C VAL A 88 -4.38 2.55 -6.98
N SER A 89 -5.17 1.85 -7.81
CA SER A 89 -4.69 0.76 -8.67
C SER A 89 -5.08 0.99 -10.12
N SER A 90 -4.42 0.28 -11.04
CA SER A 90 -4.68 0.30 -12.49
C SER A 90 -5.79 -0.66 -12.93
N ASP A 91 -6.57 -1.17 -11.99
CA ASP A 91 -7.57 -2.22 -12.22
C ASP A 91 -8.92 -1.62 -12.65
#